data_AF-A0A3Q4I1H7-F1
#
_entry.id   AF-A0A3Q4I1H7-F1
#
_cell.length_a   1.000
_cell.length_b   1.000
_cell.length_c   1.000
_cell.angle_alpha   90.00
_cell.angle_beta   90.00
_cell.angle_gamma   90.00
#
_symmetry.space_group_name_H-M   'P 1'
#
loop_
_entity.id
_entity.type
_entity.pdbx_description
1 polymer ?
#
loop_
_entity_poly.entity_id
_entity_poly.type
_entity_poly.pdbx_seq_one_letter_code
_entity_poly.pdbx_strand_id
1 'polypeptide(L)'
;CVFSVVLVGMLCLVLCSQPTRLDAAPLCTNAEAGCHVLSLANLFDRVIQHSARMHGISNDLHSEFELYFLPSKNQVGRVSRNCHTNSVSSLMSPEAFLAPGSAEWRLMKDYELLYCFRRDSNKVQNYLKILKCRIVPEDGC
;
A
#
# COMPACT_ATOMS: atom_id res chain seq x y z
N CYS A 1 6.88 19.86 52.14
CA CYS A 1 7.71 18.78 51.55
C CYS A 1 7.13 17.39 51.80
N VAL A 2 6.91 16.96 53.05
CA VAL A 2 6.45 15.59 53.37
C VAL A 2 5.15 15.20 52.66
N PHE A 3 4.13 16.07 52.67
CA PHE A 3 2.87 15.84 51.95
C PHE A 3 3.03 15.67 50.43
N SER A 4 4.00 16.36 49.82
CA SER A 4 4.27 16.26 48.39
C SER A 4 4.97 14.95 48.05
N VAL A 5 5.86 14.45 48.92
CA VAL A 5 6.52 13.15 48.76
C VAL A 5 5.52 12.00 48.89
N VAL A 6 4.60 12.09 49.86
CA VAL A 6 3.53 11.09 50.04
C VAL A 6 2.57 11.08 48.85
N LEU A 7 2.19 12.25 48.33
CA LEU A 7 1.33 12.36 47.15
C LEU A 7 1.97 11.75 45.91
N VAL A 8 3.27 12.02 45.68
CA VAL A 8 4.04 11.43 44.57
C VAL A 8 4.17 9.91 44.74
N GLY A 9 4.42 9.43 45.97
CA GLY A 9 4.47 8.01 46.27
C GLY A 9 3.14 7.29 45.99
N MET A 10 2.01 7.89 46.39
CA MET A 10 0.69 7.35 46.11
C MET A 10 0.34 7.36 44.62
N LEU A 11 0.71 8.42 43.89
CA LEU A 11 0.52 8.49 42.44
C LEU A 11 1.35 7.41 41.71
N CYS A 12 2.60 7.19 42.14
CA CYS A 12 3.44 6.11 41.64
C CYS A 12 2.83 4.73 41.94
N LEU A 13 2.32 4.50 43.15
CA LEU A 13 1.66 3.22 43.49
C LEU A 13 0.39 2.99 42.67
N VAL A 14 -0.41 4.03 42.41
CA VAL A 14 -1.59 3.94 41.54
C VAL A 14 -1.19 3.65 40.09
N LEU A 15 -0.17 4.34 39.56
CA LEU A 15 0.35 4.09 38.21
C LEU A 15 1.03 2.72 38.07
N CYS A 16 1.69 2.21 39.11
CA CYS A 16 2.33 0.88 39.12
C CYS A 16 1.35 -0.26 39.43
N SER A 17 0.19 0.02 40.04
CA SER A 17 -0.86 -0.98 40.31
C SER A 17 -1.88 -1.08 39.18
N GLN A 18 -1.96 -0.08 38.31
CA GLN A 18 -2.62 -0.23 37.02
C GLN A 18 -1.71 -1.04 36.09
N PRO A 19 -2.13 -2.24 35.63
CA PRO A 19 -1.41 -2.93 34.59
C PRO A 19 -1.70 -2.20 33.28
N THR A 20 -0.99 -1.12 33.00
CA THR A 20 -0.82 -0.69 31.61
C THR A 20 0.03 -1.78 30.96
N ARG A 21 -0.64 -2.84 30.50
CA ARG A 21 -0.14 -3.69 29.43
C ARG A 21 0.08 -2.77 28.22
N LEU A 22 1.25 -2.14 28.17
CA LEU A 22 1.89 -1.80 26.90
C LEU A 22 2.44 -3.12 26.35
N ASP A 23 1.51 -3.99 25.96
CA ASP A 23 1.81 -5.23 25.29
C ASP A 23 2.13 -4.84 23.85
N ALA A 24 3.42 -4.69 23.53
CA ALA A 24 3.84 -4.94 22.15
C ALA A 24 3.62 -6.45 21.94
N ALA A 25 2.39 -6.82 21.56
CA ALA A 25 1.97 -8.21 21.49
C ALA A 25 2.96 -9.01 20.64
N PRO A 26 3.70 -9.99 21.21
CA PRO A 26 4.39 -10.96 20.39
C PRO A 26 3.34 -11.80 19.68
N LEU A 27 3.52 -11.96 18.37
CA LEU A 27 2.74 -12.89 17.55
C LEU A 27 2.74 -14.26 18.22
N CYS A 28 1.54 -14.67 18.64
CA CYS A 28 1.20 -15.83 19.47
C CYS A 28 2.22 -16.98 19.52
N THR A 29 2.69 -17.30 20.73
CA THR A 29 3.40 -18.55 21.02
C THR A 29 2.41 -19.66 21.37
N ASN A 30 1.98 -20.42 20.35
CA ASN A 30 1.48 -21.81 20.33
C ASN A 30 0.60 -22.42 21.45
N ALA A 31 0.07 -21.69 22.46
CA ALA A 31 -0.64 -22.34 23.56
C ALA A 31 -1.71 -21.47 24.29
N GLU A 32 -2.43 -20.59 23.60
CA GLU A 32 -3.62 -19.95 24.18
C GLU A 32 -4.88 -20.25 23.34
N ALA A 33 -5.92 -20.74 24.04
CA ALA A 33 -7.25 -20.98 23.51
C ALA A 33 -7.88 -19.65 23.06
N GLY A 34 -7.58 -19.26 21.82
CA GLY A 34 -8.00 -17.98 21.25
C GLY A 34 -7.10 -17.48 20.13
N CYS A 35 -5.85 -17.97 20.03
CA CYS A 35 -5.00 -17.61 18.90
C CYS A 35 -5.03 -18.68 17.79
N HIS A 36 -5.66 -18.32 16.67
CA HIS A 36 -5.58 -19.12 15.46
C HIS A 36 -4.20 -18.90 14.81
N VAL A 37 -3.33 -19.91 14.88
CA VAL A 37 -2.07 -19.91 14.11
C VAL A 37 -2.46 -19.77 12.65
N LEU A 38 -2.02 -18.68 12.05
CA LEU A 38 -2.50 -18.27 10.76
C LEU A 38 -1.70 -19.01 9.69
N SER A 39 -2.35 -19.96 9.00
CA SER A 39 -1.71 -20.68 7.88
C SER A 39 -1.17 -19.71 6.84
N LEU A 40 -0.03 -20.05 6.25
CA LEU A 40 0.58 -19.30 5.16
C LEU A 40 -0.38 -19.16 3.97
N ALA A 41 -1.24 -20.15 3.71
CA ALA A 41 -2.31 -20.07 2.71
C ALA A 41 -3.30 -18.94 3.01
N ASN A 42 -3.81 -18.88 4.24
CA ASN A 42 -4.72 -17.83 4.69
C ASN A 42 -4.08 -16.44 4.61
N LEU A 43 -2.77 -16.35 4.83
CA LEU A 43 -2.03 -15.09 4.65
C LEU A 43 -1.99 -14.71 3.16
N PHE A 44 -1.61 -15.63 2.28
CA PHE A 44 -1.60 -15.41 0.84
C PHE A 44 -2.97 -14.98 0.33
N ASP A 45 -4.05 -15.63 0.74
CA ASP A 45 -5.41 -15.29 0.32
C ASP A 45 -5.78 -13.86 0.69
N ARG A 46 -5.48 -13.44 1.93
CA ARG A 46 -5.75 -12.06 2.36
C ARG A 46 -4.91 -11.04 1.60
N VAL A 47 -3.63 -11.33 1.37
CA VAL A 47 -2.73 -10.40 0.65
C VAL A 47 -3.11 -10.33 -0.83
N ILE A 48 -3.47 -11.45 -1.45
CA ILE A 48 -3.97 -11.49 -2.83
C ILE A 48 -5.29 -10.73 -2.93
N GLN A 49 -6.24 -10.96 -2.02
CA GLN A 49 -7.51 -10.22 -1.98
C GLN A 49 -7.28 -8.72 -1.82
N HIS A 50 -6.37 -8.32 -0.92
CA HIS A 50 -6.01 -6.92 -0.72
C HIS A 50 -5.37 -6.32 -1.98
N SER A 51 -4.45 -7.03 -2.63
CA SER A 51 -3.82 -6.60 -3.88
C SER A 51 -4.83 -6.48 -5.03
N ALA A 52 -5.82 -7.37 -5.10
CA ALA A 52 -6.89 -7.33 -6.08
C ALA A 52 -7.76 -6.08 -5.92
N ARG A 53 -8.13 -5.75 -4.67
CA ARG A 53 -8.84 -4.51 -4.36
C ARG A 53 -8.04 -3.28 -4.76
N MET A 54 -6.75 -3.25 -4.46
CA MET A 54 -5.87 -2.14 -4.81
C MET A 54 -5.72 -1.97 -6.33
N HIS A 55 -5.60 -3.06 -7.07
CA HIS A 55 -5.62 -3.03 -8.53
C HIS A 55 -6.95 -2.51 -9.08
N GLY A 56 -8.09 -2.96 -8.53
CA GLY A 56 -9.42 -2.47 -8.89
C GLY A 56 -9.55 -0.96 -8.72
N ILE A 57 -9.23 -0.43 -7.53
CA ILE A 57 -9.25 1.01 -7.26
C ILE A 57 -8.34 1.77 -8.24
N SER A 58 -7.13 1.25 -8.49
CA SER A 58 -6.22 1.90 -9.43
C SER A 58 -6.75 1.91 -10.87
N ASN A 59 -7.45 0.85 -11.28
CA ASN A 59 -8.07 0.78 -12.59
C ASN A 59 -9.24 1.77 -12.71
N ASP A 60 -10.06 1.89 -11.67
CA ASP A 60 -11.20 2.80 -11.63
C ASP A 60 -10.71 4.26 -11.69
N LEU A 61 -9.74 4.63 -10.86
CA LEU A 61 -9.11 5.96 -10.88
C LEU A 61 -8.55 6.33 -12.26
N HIS A 62 -7.84 5.40 -12.90
CA HIS A 62 -7.30 5.61 -14.24
C HIS A 62 -8.41 5.79 -15.28
N SER A 63 -9.47 4.99 -15.20
CA SER A 63 -10.57 5.02 -16.17
C SER A 63 -11.41 6.28 -16.04
N GLU A 64 -11.73 6.69 -14.81
CA GLU A 64 -12.40 7.96 -14.53
C GLU A 64 -11.55 9.14 -15.00
N PHE A 65 -10.25 9.13 -14.74
CA PHE A 65 -9.35 10.19 -15.20
C PHE A 65 -9.34 10.30 -16.72
N GLU A 66 -9.26 9.18 -17.45
CA GLU A 66 -9.36 9.18 -18.92
C GLU A 66 -10.70 9.74 -19.41
N LEU A 67 -11.80 9.38 -18.76
CA LEU A 67 -13.14 9.81 -19.12
C LEU A 67 -13.34 11.32 -18.97
N TYR A 68 -12.91 11.88 -17.84
CA TYR A 68 -13.18 13.30 -17.51
C TYR A 68 -12.14 14.25 -18.11
N PHE A 69 -10.87 13.85 -18.17
CA PHE A 69 -9.79 14.77 -18.51
C PHE A 69 -9.16 14.52 -19.89
N LEU A 70 -9.34 13.33 -20.46
CA LEU A 70 -8.79 12.97 -21.78
C LEU A 70 -9.86 12.40 -22.73
N PRO A 71 -10.99 13.09 -22.94
CA PRO A 71 -12.05 12.61 -23.85
C PRO A 71 -11.56 12.44 -25.30
N SER A 72 -10.47 13.14 -25.66
CA SER A 72 -9.80 13.05 -26.95
C SER A 72 -8.55 12.15 -26.85
N LYS A 73 -8.66 10.87 -27.26
CA LYS A 73 -7.57 9.85 -27.24
C LYS A 73 -6.28 10.25 -27.96
N ASN A 74 -6.32 11.28 -28.78
CA ASN A 74 -5.22 11.91 -29.50
C ASN A 74 -4.14 12.51 -28.57
N GLN A 75 -4.47 12.81 -27.30
CA GLN A 75 -3.48 13.25 -26.31
C GLN A 75 -2.76 12.07 -25.64
N VAL A 76 -3.40 10.90 -25.54
CA VAL A 76 -2.82 9.68 -24.95
C VAL A 76 -1.61 9.16 -25.73
N GLY A 77 -1.56 9.44 -27.04
CA GLY A 77 -0.41 9.09 -27.89
C GLY A 77 0.86 9.91 -27.60
N ARG A 78 0.76 11.04 -26.88
CA ARG A 78 1.90 11.90 -26.49
C ARG A 78 2.49 11.57 -25.13
N VAL A 79 1.85 10.70 -24.37
CA VAL A 79 2.26 10.34 -23.01
C VAL A 79 3.36 9.29 -23.05
N SER A 80 4.43 9.52 -22.29
CA SER A 80 5.51 8.56 -22.11
C SER A 80 5.06 7.46 -21.15
N ARG A 81 5.03 6.20 -21.59
CA ARG A 81 4.58 5.06 -20.75
C ARG A 81 5.67 4.56 -19.80
N ASN A 82 6.54 5.46 -19.37
CA ASN A 82 7.76 5.20 -18.63
C ASN A 82 7.46 5.24 -17.13
N CYS A 83 7.37 4.07 -16.50
CA CYS A 83 7.23 3.98 -15.06
C CYS A 83 8.60 3.87 -14.39
N HIS A 84 8.77 4.59 -13.28
CA HIS A 84 9.99 4.54 -12.46
C HIS A 84 10.34 3.12 -11.99
N THR A 85 9.38 2.21 -11.96
CA THR A 85 9.55 0.79 -11.60
C THR A 85 10.21 -0.06 -12.70
N ASN A 86 10.38 0.47 -13.93
CA ASN A 86 11.03 -0.24 -15.03
C ASN A 86 12.56 -0.08 -15.03
N SER A 87 13.12 0.93 -14.35
CA SER A 87 14.56 1.11 -14.14
C SER A 87 14.79 2.11 -13.01
N VAL A 88 15.68 1.79 -12.06
CA VAL A 88 16.15 2.67 -10.97
C VAL A 88 17.08 3.78 -11.51
N SER A 89 16.61 4.50 -12.51
CA SER A 89 17.23 5.68 -13.08
C SER A 89 16.10 6.69 -13.32
N SER A 90 15.59 7.21 -12.20
CA SER A 90 14.67 8.33 -12.19
C SER A 90 15.42 9.62 -12.51
N LEU A 91 15.84 9.80 -13.76
CA LEU A 91 16.26 11.08 -14.32
C LEU A 91 15.95 11.08 -15.82
N MET A 92 14.69 11.28 -16.18
CA MET A 92 14.37 12.00 -17.42
C MET A 92 12.96 12.57 -17.31
N SER A 93 12.90 13.85 -16.97
CA SER A 93 11.77 14.72 -17.28
C SER A 93 11.46 14.61 -18.78
N PRO A 94 10.20 14.54 -19.22
CA PRO A 94 9.87 14.85 -20.60
C PRO A 94 10.13 16.35 -20.83
N GLU A 95 11.37 16.71 -21.15
CA GLU A 95 11.74 18.07 -21.62
C GLU A 95 11.30 18.30 -23.07
N ALA A 96 10.11 17.84 -23.45
CA ALA A 96 9.62 18.04 -24.80
C ALA A 96 8.15 18.44 -24.79
N PHE A 97 7.90 19.64 -25.30
CA PHE A 97 6.66 20.18 -25.85
C PHE A 97 5.75 21.05 -24.98
N LEU A 98 5.90 21.15 -23.65
CA LEU A 98 5.05 22.03 -22.83
C LEU A 98 5.85 22.84 -21.82
N ALA A 99 5.41 24.08 -21.57
CA ALA A 99 6.01 24.95 -20.57
C ALA A 99 5.89 24.29 -19.17
N PRO A 100 7.01 24.05 -18.46
CA PRO A 100 6.98 23.54 -17.09
C PRO A 100 6.20 24.52 -16.23
N GLY A 101 5.00 24.14 -15.78
CA GLY A 101 4.09 25.01 -15.01
C GLY A 101 2.64 25.11 -15.52
N SER A 102 2.36 24.83 -16.79
CA SER A 102 0.98 24.81 -17.36
C SER A 102 -0.02 23.82 -16.72
N ALA A 103 -1.32 23.95 -16.96
CA ALA A 103 -2.30 22.97 -16.47
C ALA A 103 -2.17 21.60 -17.20
N GLU A 104 -1.79 21.62 -18.48
CA GLU A 104 -1.68 20.44 -19.33
C GLU A 104 -0.50 19.53 -18.95
N TRP A 105 0.66 20.08 -18.57
CA TRP A 105 1.78 19.22 -18.10
C TRP A 105 1.44 18.52 -16.78
N ARG A 106 0.70 19.20 -15.89
CA ARG A 106 0.24 18.59 -14.62
C ARG A 106 -0.66 17.41 -14.90
N LEU A 107 -1.61 17.60 -15.82
CA LEU A 107 -2.52 16.55 -16.25
C LEU A 107 -1.78 15.35 -16.88
N MET A 108 -0.78 15.62 -17.71
CA MET A 108 0.04 14.57 -18.34
C MET A 108 0.81 13.76 -17.29
N LYS A 109 1.40 14.43 -16.29
CA LYS A 109 2.14 13.80 -15.18
C LYS A 109 1.21 12.95 -14.31
N ASP A 110 0.03 13.47 -13.98
CA ASP A 110 -0.95 12.73 -13.17
C ASP A 110 -1.49 11.50 -13.92
N TYR A 111 -1.68 11.62 -15.25
CA TYR A 111 -1.99 10.48 -16.11
C TYR A 111 -0.89 9.41 -16.10
N GLU A 112 0.39 9.79 -16.26
CA GLU A 112 1.52 8.87 -16.18
C GLU A 112 1.56 8.15 -14.83
N LEU A 113 1.35 8.88 -13.73
CA LEU A 113 1.32 8.32 -12.38
C LEU A 113 0.21 7.28 -12.23
N LEU A 114 -1.04 7.60 -12.61
CA LEU A 114 -2.18 6.68 -12.51
C LEU A 114 -1.98 5.45 -13.40
N TYR A 115 -1.42 5.66 -14.59
CA TYR A 115 -1.11 4.58 -15.52
C TYR A 115 -0.09 3.60 -14.92
N CYS A 116 0.98 4.14 -14.31
CA CYS A 116 2.00 3.35 -13.63
C CYS A 116 1.46 2.63 -12.41
N PHE A 117 0.66 3.32 -11.58
CA PHE A 117 0.04 2.70 -10.41
C PHE A 117 -0.86 1.51 -10.78
N ARG A 118 -1.63 1.64 -11.87
CA ARG A 118 -2.48 0.56 -12.38
C ARG A 118 -1.66 -0.64 -12.83
N ARG A 119 -0.61 -0.37 -13.61
CA ARG A 119 0.32 -1.40 -14.12
C ARG A 119 1.00 -2.14 -12.98
N ASP A 120 1.55 -1.41 -12.02
CA ASP A 120 2.33 -1.98 -10.92
C ASP A 120 1.44 -2.75 -9.95
N SER A 121 0.23 -2.26 -9.67
CA SER A 121 -0.75 -2.98 -8.85
C SER A 121 -1.17 -4.30 -9.50
N ASN A 122 -1.40 -4.33 -10.82
CA ASN A 122 -1.66 -5.58 -11.55
C ASN A 122 -0.46 -6.54 -11.47
N LYS A 123 0.76 -6.02 -11.62
CA LYS A 123 1.99 -6.81 -11.54
C LYS A 123 2.15 -7.46 -10.16
N VAL A 124 1.93 -6.69 -9.09
CA VAL A 124 1.96 -7.20 -7.71
C VAL A 124 0.90 -8.27 -7.49
N GLN A 125 -0.35 -8.04 -7.90
CA GLN A 125 -1.43 -9.03 -7.77
C GLN A 125 -1.08 -10.36 -8.48
N ASN A 126 -0.54 -10.29 -9.69
CA ASN A 126 -0.16 -11.49 -10.45
C ASN A 126 1.04 -12.21 -9.83
N TYR A 127 2.04 -11.47 -9.33
CA TYR A 127 3.18 -12.08 -8.64
C TYR A 127 2.77 -12.78 -7.35
N LEU A 128 1.85 -12.21 -6.58
CA LEU A 128 1.35 -12.86 -5.36
C LEU A 128 0.60 -14.16 -5.68
N LYS A 129 -0.21 -14.19 -6.74
CA LYS A 129 -0.86 -15.43 -7.22
C LYS A 129 0.17 -16.49 -7.60
N ILE A 130 1.17 -16.14 -8.41
CA ILE A 130 2.25 -17.05 -8.81
C ILE A 130 3.05 -17.52 -7.59
N LEU A 131 3.29 -16.64 -6.63
CA LEU A 131 4.05 -16.96 -5.42
C LEU A 131 3.29 -17.93 -4.53
N LYS A 132 1.98 -17.72 -4.31
CA LYS A 132 1.10 -18.66 -3.60
C LYS A 132 1.18 -20.05 -4.25
N CYS A 133 1.04 -20.11 -5.57
CA CYS A 133 1.14 -21.35 -6.34
C CYS A 133 2.46 -22.12 -6.18
N ARG A 134 3.56 -21.40 -5.94
CA ARG A 134 4.89 -22.00 -5.78
C ARG A 134 5.17 -22.42 -4.34
N ILE A 135 4.71 -21.65 -3.37
CA ILE A 135 5.04 -21.87 -1.96
C ILE A 135 4.02 -22.78 -1.27
N VAL A 136 2.75 -22.72 -1.66
CA VAL A 136 1.65 -23.46 -1.04
C VAL A 136 0.78 -24.12 -2.12
N PRO A 137 1.30 -25.13 -2.84
CA PRO A 137 0.58 -25.76 -3.96
C PRO A 137 -0.65 -26.56 -3.52
N GLU A 138 -0.64 -27.09 -2.29
CA GLU A 138 -1.71 -27.93 -1.73
C GLU A 138 -3.01 -27.14 -1.44
N ASP A 139 -2.89 -25.82 -1.19
CA ASP A 139 -4.02 -24.93 -0.89
C ASP A 139 -4.58 -24.22 -2.16
N GLY A 140 -4.23 -24.76 -3.33
CA GLY A 140 -4.79 -24.39 -4.62
C GLY A 140 -4.26 -23.08 -5.23
N CYS A 141 -4.22 -23.11 -6.56
CA CYS A 141 -4.20 -21.97 -7.48
C CYS A 141 -5.57 -21.90 -8.18
#